data_AF-A0A814HZ36-F1
#
_entry.id   AF-A0A814HZ36-F1
#
_cell.length_a   1.000
_cell.length_b   1.000
_cell.length_c   1.000
_cell.angle_alpha   90.00
_cell.angle_beta   90.00
_cell.angle_gamma   90.00
#
_symmetry.space_group_name_H-M   'P 1'
#
loop_
_entity.id
_entity.type
_entity.pdbx_description
1 polymer ?
#
loop_
_entity_poly.entity_id
_entity_poly.type
_entity_poly.pdbx_seq_one_letter_code
_entity_poly.pdbx_strand_id
1 'polypeptide(L)'
;MHLIKLIQIYLTIFYGQLLSIGIYENLLTGIPELIQNSQSYFNITRVCLGILIIIQSIFSLIIIWVKKFKIVFISGILLTIIFLVYIIVNTIHLTQIYEKLSSIDKYKTLIEVLIKSFVLLMGLIVTFFMSSRGPYELVNQNEK
;
A
#
# COMPACT_ATOMS: atom_id res chain seq x y z
N MET A 1 4.39 -14.37 22.38
CA MET A 1 5.56 -14.28 21.46
C MET A 1 5.26 -14.74 20.02
N HIS A 2 4.57 -15.87 19.79
CA HIS A 2 4.28 -16.39 18.44
C HIS A 2 3.36 -15.48 17.60
N LEU A 3 2.32 -14.91 18.19
CA LEU A 3 1.38 -14.00 17.50
C LEU A 3 2.06 -12.76 16.90
N ILE A 4 3.04 -12.17 17.60
CA ILE A 4 3.77 -10.98 17.13
C ILE A 4 4.64 -11.32 15.92
N LYS A 5 5.33 -12.47 15.95
CA LYS A 5 6.11 -12.95 14.80
C LYS A 5 5.22 -13.19 13.58
N LEU A 6 4.03 -13.76 13.76
CA LEU A 6 3.07 -13.95 12.67
C LEU A 6 2.61 -12.63 12.07
N ILE A 7 2.32 -11.62 12.91
CA ILE A 7 1.97 -10.27 12.44
C ILE A 7 3.12 -9.61 11.68
N GLN A 8 4.36 -9.77 12.14
CA GLN A 8 5.55 -9.26 11.44
C GLN A 8 5.73 -9.91 10.07
N ILE A 9 5.55 -11.23 9.98
CA ILE A 9 5.64 -11.96 8.70
C ILE A 9 4.53 -11.48 7.76
N TYR A 10 3.29 -11.36 8.25
CA TYR A 10 2.18 -10.84 7.45
C TYR A 10 2.47 -9.43 6.92
N LEU A 11 2.92 -8.51 7.77
CA LEU A 11 3.25 -7.16 7.36
C LEU A 11 4.40 -7.14 6.36
N THR A 12 5.42 -7.98 6.53
CA THR A 12 6.52 -8.11 5.58
C THR A 12 6.02 -8.55 4.21
N ILE A 13 5.14 -9.56 4.15
CA ILE A 13 4.51 -10.01 2.91
C ILE A 13 3.66 -8.90 2.28
N PHE A 14 2.84 -8.22 3.09
CA PHE A 14 1.99 -7.12 2.65
C PHE A 14 2.78 -5.96 2.04
N TYR A 15 3.84 -5.49 2.72
CA TYR A 15 4.69 -4.43 2.17
C TYR A 15 5.52 -4.90 0.96
N GLY A 16 5.85 -6.20 0.88
CA GLY A 16 6.41 -6.79 -0.33
C GLY A 16 5.44 -6.76 -1.52
N GLN A 17 4.16 -7.05 -1.29
CA GLN A 17 3.11 -6.93 -2.31
C GLN A 17 2.92 -5.47 -2.76
N LEU A 18 2.87 -4.53 -1.82
CA LEU A 18 2.83 -3.09 -2.13
C LEU A 18 4.01 -2.66 -3.00
N LEU A 19 5.22 -3.11 -2.68
CA LEU A 19 6.41 -2.83 -3.47
C LEU A 19 6.27 -3.37 -4.90
N SER A 20 5.76 -4.59 -5.06
CA SER A 20 5.46 -5.17 -6.37
C SER A 20 4.44 -4.33 -7.15
N ILE A 21 3.34 -3.90 -6.52
CA ILE A 21 2.34 -3.01 -7.15
C ILE A 21 2.98 -1.68 -7.59
N GLY A 22 3.80 -1.08 -6.74
CA GLY A 22 4.53 0.15 -7.06
C GLY A 22 5.41 0.00 -8.29
N ILE A 23 6.16 -1.11 -8.40
CA ILE A 23 7.07 -1.37 -9.52
C ILE A 23 6.30 -1.78 -10.78
N TYR A 24 5.49 -2.84 -10.71
CA TYR A 24 4.89 -3.46 -11.90
C TYR A 24 3.65 -2.72 -12.40
N GLU A 25 2.71 -2.37 -11.52
CA GLU A 25 1.42 -1.79 -11.93
C GLU A 25 1.45 -0.28 -12.11
N ASN A 26 2.42 0.42 -11.50
CA ASN A 26 2.47 1.88 -11.55
C ASN A 26 3.70 2.41 -12.30
N LEU A 27 4.90 1.87 -12.07
CA LEU A 27 6.09 2.31 -12.80
C LEU A 27 6.20 1.66 -14.18
N LEU A 28 6.23 0.32 -14.26
CA LEU A 28 6.53 -0.36 -15.53
C LEU A 28 5.46 -0.18 -16.60
N THR A 29 4.20 -0.04 -16.21
CA THR A 29 3.10 0.28 -17.13
C THR A 29 2.86 1.78 -17.26
N GLY A 30 3.02 2.55 -16.18
CA GLY A 30 2.79 3.99 -16.20
C GLY A 30 3.87 4.80 -16.94
N ILE A 31 5.14 4.37 -16.89
CA ILE A 31 6.23 5.05 -17.61
C ILE A 31 6.03 4.99 -19.13
N PRO A 32 5.77 3.82 -19.75
CA PRO A 32 5.46 3.75 -21.18
C PRO A 32 4.24 4.59 -21.58
N GLU A 33 3.15 4.53 -20.81
CA GLU A 33 1.95 5.33 -21.05
C GLU A 33 2.22 6.84 -20.95
N LEU A 34 3.10 7.25 -20.03
CA LEU A 34 3.54 8.63 -19.89
C LEU A 34 4.41 9.07 -21.08
N ILE A 35 5.29 8.21 -21.58
CA ILE A 35 6.11 8.50 -22.77
C ILE A 35 5.23 8.68 -24.01
N GLN A 36 4.18 7.86 -24.16
CA GLN A 36 3.24 7.96 -25.28
C GLN A 36 2.30 9.16 -25.18
N ASN A 37 1.94 9.59 -23.96
CA ASN A 37 1.06 10.73 -23.75
C ASN A 37 1.55 11.59 -22.57
N SER A 38 2.58 12.40 -22.84
CA SER A 38 3.32 13.17 -21.84
C SER A 38 2.53 14.32 -21.20
N GLN A 39 1.41 14.71 -21.80
CA GLN A 39 0.52 15.75 -21.26
C GLN A 39 -0.58 15.22 -20.34
N SER A 40 -0.72 13.88 -20.23
CA SER A 40 -1.72 13.28 -19.34
C SER A 40 -1.30 13.41 -17.87
N TYR A 41 -1.88 14.38 -17.16
CA TYR A 41 -1.72 14.55 -15.71
C TYR A 41 -2.05 13.28 -14.91
N PHE A 42 -2.94 12.44 -15.45
CA PHE A 42 -3.28 11.15 -14.87
C PHE A 42 -2.09 10.17 -14.88
N ASN A 43 -1.37 10.07 -16.00
CA ASN A 43 -0.21 9.18 -16.14
C ASN A 43 0.95 9.62 -15.24
N ILE A 44 1.17 10.95 -15.15
CA ILE A 44 2.17 11.53 -14.24
C ILE A 44 1.83 11.14 -12.79
N THR A 45 0.57 11.31 -12.40
CA THR A 45 0.10 11.01 -11.04
C THR A 45 0.29 9.53 -10.71
N ARG A 46 -0.02 8.63 -11.65
CA ARG A 46 0.18 7.18 -11.49
C ARG A 46 1.65 6.80 -11.27
N VAL A 47 2.56 7.37 -12.05
CA VAL A 47 4.02 7.14 -11.90
C VAL A 47 4.50 7.67 -10.54
N CYS A 48 4.14 8.90 -10.17
CA CYS A 48 4.50 9.48 -8.86
C CYS A 48 3.98 8.63 -7.70
N LEU A 49 2.75 8.10 -7.81
CA LEU A 49 2.14 7.24 -6.83
C LEU A 49 2.91 5.90 -6.71
N GLY A 50 3.37 5.34 -7.83
CA GLY A 50 4.28 4.19 -7.85
C GLY A 50 5.57 4.42 -7.06
N ILE A 51 6.24 5.56 -7.29
CA ILE A 51 7.47 5.94 -6.55
C ILE A 51 7.18 6.07 -5.06
N LEU A 52 6.10 6.77 -4.69
CA LEU A 52 5.71 6.94 -3.29
C LEU A 52 5.43 5.61 -2.59
N ILE A 53 4.72 4.69 -3.26
CA ILE A 53 4.48 3.34 -2.74
C ILE A 53 5.78 2.58 -2.52
N ILE A 54 6.74 2.67 -3.44
CA ILE A 54 8.04 1.97 -3.32
C ILE A 54 8.82 2.50 -2.11
N ILE A 55 8.99 3.82 -2.03
CA ILE A 55 9.70 4.46 -0.91
C ILE A 55 9.04 4.05 0.41
N GLN A 56 7.72 4.13 0.47
CA GLN A 56 6.97 3.78 1.67
C GLN A 56 7.11 2.29 2.03
N SER A 57 7.09 1.40 1.05
CA SER A 57 7.20 -0.04 1.28
C SER A 57 8.57 -0.43 1.81
N ILE A 58 9.65 0.11 1.21
CA ILE A 58 11.03 -0.11 1.68
C ILE A 58 11.19 0.43 3.09
N PHE A 59 10.73 1.67 3.33
CA PHE A 59 10.83 2.30 4.64
C PHE A 59 10.07 1.50 5.71
N SER A 60 8.86 1.06 5.41
CA SER A 60 8.01 0.29 6.33
C SER A 60 8.60 -1.07 6.65
N LEU A 61 9.18 -1.76 5.66
CA LEU A 61 9.92 -3.01 5.89
C LEU A 61 11.03 -2.78 6.90
N ILE A 62 11.92 -1.81 6.68
CA ILE A 62 13.04 -1.52 7.59
C ILE A 62 12.53 -1.28 9.03
N ILE A 63 11.46 -0.50 9.19
CA ILE A 63 10.95 -0.15 10.52
C ILE A 63 10.38 -1.36 11.26
N ILE A 64 9.67 -2.26 10.57
CA ILE A 64 9.11 -3.48 11.17
C ILE A 64 10.22 -4.32 11.83
N TRP A 65 11.39 -4.37 11.19
CA TRP A 65 12.57 -5.09 11.69
C TRP A 65 13.32 -4.33 12.80
N VAL A 66 13.36 -2.99 12.72
CA VAL A 66 14.03 -2.11 13.70
C VAL A 66 13.22 -1.92 14.98
N LYS A 67 11.95 -2.39 15.03
CA LYS A 67 11.06 -2.35 16.21
C LYS A 67 10.82 -0.95 16.80
N LYS A 68 10.99 0.12 16.00
CA LYS A 68 10.73 1.51 16.43
C LYS A 68 9.26 1.88 16.23
N PHE A 69 8.43 1.59 17.23
CA PHE A 69 6.96 1.74 17.18
C PHE A 69 6.45 3.14 16.79
N LYS A 70 7.09 4.23 17.26
CA LYS A 70 6.73 5.60 16.86
C LYS A 70 6.84 5.80 15.35
N ILE A 71 7.83 5.16 14.72
CA ILE A 71 8.06 5.27 13.28
C ILE A 71 7.08 4.36 12.51
N VAL A 72 6.67 3.21 13.08
CA VAL A 72 5.58 2.37 12.51
C VAL A 72 4.28 3.16 12.45
N PHE A 73 3.97 3.94 13.48
CA PHE A 73 2.76 4.76 13.51
C PHE A 73 2.76 5.86 12.44
N ILE A 74 3.88 6.58 12.28
CA ILE A 74 4.04 7.58 11.21
C ILE A 74 3.94 6.92 9.83
N SER A 75 4.55 5.74 9.65
CA SER A 75 4.38 4.94 8.43
C SER A 75 2.92 4.55 8.21
N GLY A 76 2.18 4.17 9.26
CA GLY A 76 0.74 3.90 9.17
C GLY A 76 -0.05 5.10 8.67
N ILE A 77 0.19 6.30 9.20
CA ILE A 77 -0.46 7.54 8.74
C ILE A 77 -0.13 7.83 7.28
N LEU A 78 1.15 7.75 6.90
CA LEU A 78 1.59 8.00 5.53
C LEU A 78 0.98 6.98 4.56
N LEU A 79 0.87 5.71 4.98
CA LEU A 79 0.21 4.67 4.22
C LEU A 79 -1.29 4.95 4.04
N THR A 80 -1.98 5.48 5.05
CA THR A 80 -3.39 5.91 4.93
C THR A 80 -3.56 7.01 3.89
N ILE A 81 -2.66 8.00 3.88
CA ILE A 81 -2.70 9.08 2.87
C ILE A 81 -2.49 8.50 1.47
N ILE A 82 -1.47 7.66 1.29
CA ILE A 82 -1.18 7.00 0.01
C ILE A 82 -2.38 6.15 -0.44
N PHE A 83 -3.02 5.44 0.48
CA PHE A 83 -4.20 4.63 0.21
C PHE A 83 -5.39 5.45 -0.29
N LEU A 84 -5.67 6.59 0.34
CA LEU A 84 -6.74 7.50 -0.10
C LEU A 84 -6.48 8.01 -1.52
N VAL A 85 -5.25 8.47 -1.79
CA VAL A 85 -4.87 8.94 -3.13
C VAL A 85 -4.97 7.80 -4.15
N TYR A 86 -4.53 6.59 -3.80
CA TYR A 86 -4.62 5.41 -4.66
C TYR A 86 -6.06 5.08 -5.05
N ILE A 87 -6.99 5.08 -4.08
CA ILE A 87 -8.41 4.84 -4.35
C ILE A 87 -8.96 5.90 -5.30
N ILE A 88 -8.65 7.18 -5.06
CA ILE A 88 -9.14 8.28 -5.91
C ILE A 88 -8.63 8.11 -7.35
N VAL A 89 -7.33 7.88 -7.53
CA VAL A 89 -6.72 7.71 -8.86
C VAL A 89 -7.31 6.50 -9.59
N ASN A 90 -7.42 5.35 -8.91
CA ASN A 90 -8.02 4.16 -9.52
C ASN A 90 -9.50 4.34 -9.85
N THR A 91 -10.26 5.06 -9.02
CA THR A 91 -11.68 5.33 -9.29
C THR A 91 -11.83 6.21 -10.53
N ILE A 92 -11.01 7.26 -10.66
CA ILE A 92 -10.97 8.12 -11.86
C ILE A 92 -10.57 7.32 -13.09
N HIS A 93 -9.57 6.44 -12.97
CA HIS A 93 -9.16 5.59 -14.07
C HIS A 93 -10.31 4.68 -14.53
N LEU A 94 -10.97 4.05 -13.56
CA LEU A 94 -12.04 3.10 -13.80
C LEU A 94 -13.21 3.78 -14.50
N THR A 95 -13.60 5.00 -14.09
CA THR A 95 -14.69 5.75 -14.75
C THR A 95 -14.33 6.16 -16.17
N GLN A 96 -13.07 6.51 -16.46
CA GLN A 96 -12.62 6.86 -17.82
C GLN A 96 -12.63 5.68 -18.80
N ILE A 97 -12.34 4.48 -18.32
CA ILE A 97 -12.34 3.25 -19.14
C ILE A 97 -13.66 2.50 -19.09
N TYR A 98 -14.53 2.80 -18.12
CA TYR A 98 -15.75 2.05 -17.85
C TYR A 98 -16.61 1.93 -19.10
N GLU A 99 -16.89 3.03 -19.79
CA GLU A 99 -17.77 3.04 -20.97
C GLU A 99 -17.18 2.26 -22.15
N LYS A 100 -15.85 2.11 -22.20
CA LYS A 100 -15.12 1.45 -23.30
C LYS A 100 -14.98 -0.07 -23.11
N LEU A 101 -15.28 -0.58 -21.91
CA LEU A 101 -15.12 -1.99 -21.57
C LEU A 101 -16.36 -2.83 -21.93
N SER A 102 -16.12 -4.08 -22.33
CA SER A 102 -17.17 -5.08 -22.48
C SER A 102 -17.84 -5.35 -21.12
N SER A 103 -19.10 -5.80 -21.12
CA SER A 103 -19.85 -6.05 -19.89
C SER A 103 -19.13 -7.00 -18.94
N ILE A 104 -18.48 -8.04 -19.45
CA ILE A 104 -17.74 -9.03 -18.65
C ILE A 104 -16.47 -8.42 -18.04
N ASP A 105 -15.74 -7.63 -18.83
CA ASP A 105 -14.50 -6.99 -18.36
C ASP A 105 -14.77 -5.92 -17.30
N LYS A 106 -15.90 -5.19 -17.41
CA LYS A 106 -16.35 -4.23 -16.37
C LYS A 106 -16.44 -4.87 -14.99
N TYR A 107 -17.15 -5.99 -14.88
CA TYR A 107 -17.31 -6.68 -13.59
C TYR A 107 -15.99 -7.22 -13.07
N LYS A 108 -15.13 -7.76 -13.94
CA LYS A 108 -13.82 -8.27 -13.56
C LYS A 108 -12.93 -7.17 -12.97
N THR A 109 -12.81 -6.03 -13.66
CA THR A 109 -11.99 -4.91 -13.19
C THR A 109 -12.54 -4.32 -11.89
N LEU A 110 -13.87 -4.24 -11.74
CA LEU A 110 -14.50 -3.72 -10.52
C LEU A 110 -14.24 -4.62 -9.31
N ILE A 111 -14.36 -5.95 -9.48
CA ILE A 111 -14.02 -6.93 -8.45
C ILE A 111 -12.54 -6.85 -8.08
N GLU A 112 -11.64 -6.69 -9.06
CA GLU A 112 -10.21 -6.58 -8.82
C GLU A 112 -9.87 -5.35 -7.96
N VAL A 113 -10.45 -4.19 -8.28
CA VAL A 113 -10.27 -2.97 -7.49
C VAL A 113 -10.80 -3.15 -6.07
N LEU A 114 -11.99 -3.76 -5.90
CA LEU A 114 -12.56 -4.03 -4.58
C LEU A 114 -11.66 -4.95 -3.74
N ILE A 115 -11.16 -6.04 -4.31
CA ILE A 115 -10.27 -6.98 -3.61
C ILE A 115 -8.97 -6.28 -3.22
N LYS A 116 -8.35 -5.52 -4.13
CA LYS A 116 -7.12 -4.77 -3.85
C LYS A 116 -7.34 -3.75 -2.71
N SER A 117 -8.44 -3.01 -2.75
CA SER A 117 -8.81 -2.07 -1.69
C SER A 117 -9.03 -2.76 -0.34
N PHE A 118 -9.66 -3.94 -0.33
CA PHE A 118 -9.86 -4.71 0.89
C PHE A 118 -8.54 -5.22 1.50
N VAL A 119 -7.64 -5.76 0.67
CA VAL A 119 -6.31 -6.22 1.12
C VAL A 119 -5.50 -5.06 1.71
N LEU A 120 -5.53 -3.89 1.05
CA LEU A 120 -4.89 -2.67 1.53
C LEU A 120 -5.44 -2.21 2.88
N LEU A 121 -6.77 -2.23 3.03
CA LEU A 121 -7.44 -1.88 4.29
C LEU A 121 -7.04 -2.83 5.43
N MET A 122 -7.00 -4.13 5.16
CA MET A 122 -6.56 -5.13 6.15
C MET A 122 -5.10 -4.91 6.53
N GLY A 123 -4.22 -4.62 5.56
CA GLY A 123 -2.83 -4.24 5.82
C GLY A 123 -2.70 -3.01 6.74
N LEU A 124 -3.49 -1.96 6.48
CA LEU A 124 -3.55 -0.77 7.33
C LEU A 124 -3.97 -1.10 8.77
N ILE A 125 -5.03 -1.87 8.95
CA ILE A 125 -5.51 -2.29 10.27
C ILE A 125 -4.40 -3.03 11.03
N VAL A 126 -3.71 -3.95 10.37
CA VAL A 126 -2.62 -4.71 11.00
C VAL A 126 -1.40 -3.82 11.31
N THR A 127 -1.07 -2.86 10.45
CA THR A 127 0.00 -1.88 10.70
C THR A 127 -0.32 -1.03 11.93
N PHE A 128 -1.55 -0.52 12.05
CA PHE A 128 -1.97 0.25 13.22
C PHE A 128 -1.99 -0.62 14.48
N PHE A 129 -2.49 -1.86 14.39
CA PHE A 129 -2.47 -2.79 15.50
C PHE A 129 -1.03 -3.07 16.00
N MET A 130 -0.10 -3.31 15.09
CA MET A 130 1.33 -3.47 15.40
C MET A 130 1.91 -2.20 16.05
N SER A 131 1.55 -1.01 15.56
CA SER A 131 2.04 0.27 16.10
C SER A 131 1.51 0.60 17.50
N SER A 132 0.23 0.29 17.77
CA SER A 132 -0.48 0.59 19.01
C SER A 132 0.01 -0.23 20.20
N ARG A 133 0.68 -1.34 19.91
CA ARG A 133 1.13 -2.30 20.90
C ARG A 133 2.42 -1.92 21.63
N GLY A 134 3.10 -0.84 21.20
CA GLY A 134 4.27 -0.28 21.89
C GLY A 134 5.43 -1.26 22.08
N PRO A 135 6.57 -0.83 22.65
CA PRO A 135 7.62 -1.75 23.04
C PRO A 135 7.10 -2.59 24.20
N TYR A 136 6.66 -3.82 23.93
CA TYR A 136 6.32 -4.82 24.95
C TYR A 136 7.49 -5.16 25.91
N GLU A 137 8.63 -4.48 25.81
CA GLU A 137 9.78 -4.59 26.70
C GLU A 137 9.72 -3.65 27.91
N LEU A 138 8.84 -2.63 27.97
CA LEU A 138 8.74 -1.79 29.17
C LEU A 138 7.89 -2.39 30.30
N VAL A 139 7.10 -3.44 30.04
CA VAL A 139 6.31 -4.13 31.08
C VAL A 139 7.03 -5.36 31.63
N ASN A 140 7.97 -5.96 30.88
CA ASN A 140 8.82 -7.04 31.38
C ASN A 140 10.07 -6.55 32.13
N GLN A 141 10.35 -5.24 32.15
CA GLN A 141 11.47 -4.67 32.94
C GLN A 141 11.07 -4.33 34.38
N ASN A 142 9.79 -4.42 34.73
CA ASN A 142 9.31 -4.27 36.12
C ASN A 142 9.04 -5.62 36.80
N GLU A 143 9.30 -6.74 36.12
CA GLU A 143 9.21 -8.10 36.68
C GLU A 143 10.52 -8.87 36.43
N LYS A 144 11.63 -8.40 37.02
CA LYS A 144 12.64 -9.18 37.77
C LYS A 144 13.88 -8.36 38.07
#